data_AF-A0A1Q7BJ60-F1
#
_entry.id   AF-A0A1Q7BJ60-F1
#
_cell.length_a   1.000
_cell.length_b   1.000
_cell.length_c   1.000
_cell.angle_alpha   90.00
_cell.angle_beta   90.00
_cell.angle_gamma   90.00
#
_symmetry.space_group_name_H-M   'P 1'
#
loop_
_entity.id
_entity.type
_entity.pdbx_description
1 polymer ?
#
loop_
_entity_poly.entity_id
_entity_poly.type
_entity_poly.pdbx_seq_one_letter_code
_entity_poly.pdbx_strand_id
1 'polypeptide(L)'
;MITILSLTNPTPSLARLASLTAAVFAFAMASVANAQQSFKTAEEAVDALVSTARTGDRKGVLTVLGRDGADIVSSGDAIADASARNRVVEAYDAKHQVVMEGTDKAVLIIGREDWPFPIPLVRKDSTWRFDTAAGREEILYRRIGRSELSAIQACLAYVDAQQEYAERGAAGNGVYAQRIVSQPGKKDGLYWPAQSSEDESPLGELAASAATEGYRVGQQRTPYHGYYYKVLTRQGPNASGGALDYVVRGRMIGGFALVAYPAEYRNSGVMTFLVNHQGNVYEKDLGPNTARIAAGITAFNPDNTWRRATDAAQPSTGAK
;
A
#
# COMPACT_ATOMS: atom_id res chain seq x y z
N MET A 1 -35.83 95.17 -27.44
CA MET A 1 -35.64 94.65 -28.81
C MET A 1 -36.06 93.18 -28.78
N ILE A 2 -37.26 92.82 -29.23
CA ILE A 2 -37.73 92.62 -30.62
C ILE A 2 -37.41 91.20 -31.13
N THR A 3 -38.49 90.43 -31.42
CA THR A 3 -38.64 89.35 -32.45
C THR A 3 -38.12 87.94 -32.11
N ILE A 4 -38.94 86.90 -31.88
CA ILE A 4 -39.87 86.07 -32.70
C ILE A 4 -39.22 84.81 -33.34
N LEU A 5 -39.93 83.68 -33.13
CA LEU A 5 -39.94 82.31 -33.67
C LEU A 5 -39.38 82.00 -35.08
N SER A 6 -38.85 80.77 -35.24
CA SER A 6 -39.47 79.62 -35.98
C SER A 6 -38.43 78.52 -36.31
N LEU A 7 -38.55 77.29 -35.79
CA LEU A 7 -39.14 76.08 -36.40
C LEU A 7 -38.39 75.49 -37.62
N THR A 8 -37.88 74.25 -37.48
CA THR A 8 -38.25 73.08 -38.34
C THR A 8 -37.49 71.81 -37.92
N ASN A 9 -38.22 70.72 -37.71
CA ASN A 9 -37.72 69.34 -37.59
C ASN A 9 -37.53 68.72 -38.99
N PRO A 10 -36.74 67.64 -39.09
CA PRO A 10 -37.30 66.44 -39.70
C PRO A 10 -37.00 65.14 -38.92
N THR A 11 -38.03 64.31 -38.81
CA THR A 11 -37.98 62.84 -38.69
C THR A 11 -38.73 62.26 -39.90
N PRO A 12 -38.75 60.94 -40.21
CA PRO A 12 -37.85 59.81 -39.90
C PRO A 12 -37.44 59.02 -41.19
N SER A 13 -36.55 58.03 -41.07
CA SER A 13 -36.71 56.79 -41.86
C SER A 13 -36.31 55.55 -41.07
N LEU A 14 -37.24 54.59 -41.03
CA LEU A 14 -37.10 53.25 -40.48
C LEU A 14 -36.58 52.28 -41.55
N ALA A 15 -36.08 51.14 -41.05
CA ALA A 15 -35.70 49.89 -41.73
C ALA A 15 -34.21 49.84 -42.16
N ARG A 16 -33.39 48.91 -41.67
CA ARG A 16 -33.68 47.50 -41.38
C ARG A 16 -32.96 46.97 -40.14
N LEU A 17 -33.71 46.18 -39.38
CA LEU A 17 -33.26 45.22 -38.37
C LEU A 17 -32.19 44.27 -38.91
N ALA A 18 -31.31 43.84 -37.99
CA ALA A 18 -30.98 42.44 -37.67
C ALA A 18 -29.47 42.21 -37.54
N SER A 19 -28.96 42.27 -36.31
CA SER A 19 -27.90 41.39 -35.79
C SER A 19 -27.79 41.62 -34.28
N LEU A 20 -28.67 40.94 -33.54
CA LEU A 20 -28.58 40.76 -32.10
C LEU A 20 -27.39 39.82 -31.80
N THR A 21 -26.82 39.97 -30.60
CA THR A 21 -26.09 38.95 -29.81
C THR A 21 -24.75 38.41 -30.33
N ALA A 22 -23.64 38.92 -29.79
CA ALA A 22 -22.50 38.11 -29.31
C ALA A 22 -21.31 39.00 -28.86
N ALA A 23 -21.29 39.49 -27.61
CA ALA A 23 -20.05 39.98 -26.97
C ALA A 23 -20.17 40.10 -25.43
N VAL A 24 -20.75 39.09 -24.76
CA VAL A 24 -20.67 38.95 -23.28
C VAL A 24 -20.18 37.54 -22.92
N PHE A 25 -19.21 37.02 -23.68
CA PHE A 25 -18.66 35.68 -23.45
C PHE A 25 -17.13 35.73 -23.40
N ALA A 26 -16.59 36.33 -22.34
CA ALA A 26 -15.20 36.14 -22.00
C ALA A 26 -15.01 36.39 -20.49
N PHE A 27 -14.48 35.36 -19.81
CA PHE A 27 -14.06 35.35 -18.41
C PHE A 27 -15.14 35.13 -17.33
N ALA A 28 -15.88 34.04 -17.46
CA ALA A 28 -16.22 33.20 -16.31
C ALA A 28 -15.51 31.85 -16.49
N MET A 29 -14.20 31.82 -16.22
CA MET A 29 -13.55 30.58 -15.78
C MET A 29 -14.14 30.27 -14.40
N ALA A 30 -15.35 29.74 -14.37
CA ALA A 30 -15.82 29.03 -13.20
C ALA A 30 -14.85 27.85 -13.03
N SER A 31 -13.95 27.98 -12.07
CA SER A 31 -13.32 26.82 -11.46
C SER A 31 -14.44 25.83 -11.19
N VAL A 32 -14.44 24.70 -11.88
CA VAL A 32 -15.37 23.61 -11.62
C VAL A 32 -15.07 23.20 -10.18
N ALA A 33 -15.80 23.75 -9.22
CA ALA A 33 -15.63 23.43 -7.83
C ALA A 33 -15.85 21.92 -7.73
N ASN A 34 -14.83 21.18 -7.30
CA ASN A 34 -14.90 19.77 -6.93
C ASN A 34 -15.82 19.65 -5.70
N ALA A 35 -17.13 19.89 -5.87
CA ALA A 35 -18.08 19.95 -4.78
C ALA A 35 -18.34 18.54 -4.27
N GLN A 36 -17.46 18.08 -3.39
CA GLN A 36 -17.73 16.97 -2.48
C GLN A 36 -19.01 17.31 -1.70
N GLN A 37 -19.91 16.35 -1.60
CA GLN A 37 -21.14 16.51 -0.84
C GLN A 37 -20.82 16.74 0.64
N SER A 38 -21.51 17.70 1.24
CA SER A 38 -21.43 18.03 2.66
C SER A 38 -22.74 17.68 3.36
N PHE A 39 -22.65 17.30 4.63
CA PHE A 39 -23.76 16.75 5.41
C PHE A 39 -23.96 17.54 6.71
N LYS A 40 -25.14 17.46 7.32
CA LYS A 40 -25.40 18.17 8.59
C LYS A 40 -24.80 17.44 9.77
N THR A 41 -24.72 16.11 9.71
CA THR A 41 -24.13 15.26 10.74
C THR A 41 -23.11 14.29 10.13
N ALA A 42 -22.24 13.72 10.97
CA ALA A 42 -21.29 12.70 10.55
C ALA A 42 -22.02 11.39 10.15
N GLU A 43 -23.11 11.08 10.84
CA GLU A 43 -23.98 9.93 10.56
C GLU A 43 -24.61 10.03 9.17
N GLU A 44 -25.15 11.20 8.79
CA GLU A 44 -25.72 11.42 7.45
C GLU A 44 -24.68 11.19 6.34
N ALA A 45 -23.42 11.58 6.57
CA ALA A 45 -22.33 11.35 5.62
C ALA A 45 -22.00 9.86 5.49
N VAL A 46 -21.94 9.15 6.62
CA VAL A 46 -21.72 7.69 6.66
C VAL A 46 -22.84 6.94 5.95
N ASP A 47 -24.10 7.28 6.22
CA ASP A 47 -25.26 6.65 5.59
C ASP A 47 -25.23 6.84 4.07
N ALA A 48 -24.87 8.03 3.59
CA ALA A 48 -24.72 8.30 2.17
C ALA A 48 -23.59 7.45 1.53
N LEU A 49 -22.45 7.32 2.21
CA LEU A 49 -21.34 6.47 1.74
C LEU A 49 -21.78 5.01 1.63
N VAL A 50 -22.39 4.46 2.69
CA VAL A 50 -22.78 3.05 2.74
C VAL A 50 -23.91 2.76 1.74
N SER A 51 -24.87 3.66 1.59
CA SER A 51 -25.96 3.51 0.61
C SER A 51 -25.43 3.40 -0.83
N THR A 52 -24.51 4.30 -1.21
CA THR A 52 -23.88 4.28 -2.54
C THR A 52 -22.93 3.09 -2.72
N ALA A 53 -22.22 2.67 -1.67
CA ALA A 53 -21.39 1.48 -1.70
C ALA A 53 -22.21 0.20 -1.91
N ARG A 54 -23.38 0.09 -1.27
CA ARG A 54 -24.28 -1.07 -1.34
C ARG A 54 -24.86 -1.29 -2.73
N THR A 55 -25.17 -0.22 -3.45
CA THR A 55 -25.69 -0.30 -4.83
C THR A 55 -24.57 -0.42 -5.88
N GLY A 56 -23.30 -0.33 -5.47
CA GLY A 56 -22.17 -0.29 -6.39
C GLY A 56 -22.11 1.01 -7.20
N ASP A 57 -22.83 2.06 -6.79
CA ASP A 57 -22.82 3.36 -7.46
C ASP A 57 -21.49 4.09 -7.23
N ARG A 58 -20.51 3.79 -8.07
CA ARG A 58 -19.19 4.43 -8.04
C ARG A 58 -19.27 5.96 -8.11
N LYS A 59 -20.21 6.51 -8.89
CA LYS A 59 -20.34 7.96 -9.05
C LYS A 59 -20.91 8.58 -7.76
N GLY A 60 -21.87 7.91 -7.13
CA GLY A 60 -22.39 8.25 -5.81
C GLY A 60 -21.28 8.24 -4.75
N VAL A 61 -20.48 7.18 -4.68
CA VAL A 61 -19.33 7.10 -3.76
C VAL A 61 -18.36 8.26 -3.97
N LEU A 62 -18.05 8.62 -5.22
CA LEU A 62 -17.19 9.77 -5.53
C LEU A 62 -17.84 11.13 -5.23
N THR A 63 -19.16 11.20 -5.20
CA THR A 63 -19.88 12.41 -4.78
C THR A 63 -19.70 12.62 -3.26
N VAL A 64 -19.70 11.54 -2.49
CA VAL A 64 -19.51 11.54 -1.03
C VAL A 64 -18.04 11.75 -0.63
N LEU A 65 -17.11 11.03 -1.26
CA LEU A 65 -15.67 11.13 -0.97
C LEU A 65 -15.00 12.31 -1.70
N GLY A 66 -15.69 12.93 -2.65
CA GLY A 66 -15.08 13.90 -3.55
C GLY A 66 -14.25 13.24 -4.67
N ARG A 67 -14.03 13.99 -5.75
CA ARG A 67 -13.38 13.49 -6.98
C ARG A 67 -11.96 13.02 -6.77
N ASP A 68 -11.26 13.58 -5.78
CA ASP A 68 -9.89 13.20 -5.47
C ASP A 68 -9.83 11.76 -4.97
N GLY A 69 -10.91 11.18 -4.43
CA GLY A 69 -10.95 9.77 -3.99
C GLY A 69 -11.05 8.73 -5.10
N ALA A 70 -10.89 9.11 -6.37
CA ALA A 70 -11.01 8.20 -7.52
C ALA A 70 -10.06 6.99 -7.45
N ASP A 71 -8.85 7.20 -6.93
CA ASP A 71 -7.80 6.20 -6.72
C ASP A 71 -8.09 5.26 -5.54
N ILE A 72 -8.90 5.71 -4.58
CA ILE A 72 -9.35 4.89 -3.44
C ILE A 72 -10.50 3.97 -3.88
N VAL A 73 -11.41 4.49 -4.70
CA VAL A 73 -12.64 3.77 -5.08
C VAL A 73 -12.40 2.76 -6.21
N SER A 74 -11.30 2.90 -6.97
CA SER A 74 -10.97 1.95 -8.03
C SER A 74 -9.50 1.66 -8.17
N SER A 75 -9.16 0.38 -8.08
CA SER A 75 -7.82 -0.17 -8.31
C SER A 75 -7.53 -0.45 -9.79
N GLY A 76 -8.54 -0.39 -10.66
CA GLY A 76 -8.47 -0.86 -12.04
C GLY A 76 -8.95 -2.30 -12.23
N ASP A 77 -9.22 -3.02 -11.13
CA ASP A 77 -9.86 -4.34 -11.13
C ASP A 77 -11.26 -4.25 -10.51
N ALA A 78 -12.29 -4.36 -11.36
CA ALA A 78 -13.67 -4.24 -10.94
C ALA A 78 -14.12 -5.33 -9.95
N ILE A 79 -13.53 -6.53 -10.00
CA ILE A 79 -13.85 -7.65 -9.11
C ILE A 79 -13.24 -7.38 -7.73
N ALA A 80 -11.97 -6.98 -7.69
CA ALA A 80 -11.31 -6.59 -6.44
C ALA A 80 -12.00 -5.40 -5.79
N ASP A 81 -12.38 -4.38 -6.57
CA ASP A 81 -13.11 -3.20 -6.11
C ASP A 81 -14.48 -3.59 -5.53
N ALA A 82 -15.22 -4.49 -6.19
CA ALA A 82 -16.51 -4.98 -5.70
C ALA A 82 -16.36 -5.79 -4.40
N SER A 83 -15.37 -6.68 -4.32
CA SER A 83 -15.07 -7.44 -3.11
C SER A 83 -14.69 -6.52 -1.93
N ALA A 84 -13.87 -5.49 -2.18
CA ALA A 84 -13.51 -4.51 -1.16
C ALA A 84 -14.73 -3.74 -0.64
N ARG A 85 -15.61 -3.26 -1.53
CA ARG A 85 -16.86 -2.59 -1.12
C ARG A 85 -17.77 -3.51 -0.32
N ASN A 86 -17.96 -4.75 -0.76
CA ASN A 86 -18.82 -5.71 -0.07
C ASN A 86 -18.33 -5.98 1.35
N ARG A 87 -17.02 -6.16 1.56
CA ARG A 87 -16.46 -6.33 2.92
C ARG A 87 -16.74 -5.14 3.83
N VAL A 88 -16.69 -3.92 3.30
CA VAL A 88 -17.02 -2.70 4.09
C VAL A 88 -18.51 -2.70 4.46
N VAL A 89 -19.39 -3.01 3.51
CA VAL A 89 -20.85 -3.07 3.75
C VAL A 89 -21.20 -4.18 4.75
N GLU A 90 -20.62 -5.37 4.59
CA GLU A 90 -20.81 -6.50 5.51
C GLU A 90 -20.32 -6.18 6.93
N ALA A 91 -19.14 -5.55 7.06
CA ALA A 91 -18.64 -5.11 8.36
C ALA A 91 -19.54 -4.06 8.99
N TYR A 92 -20.01 -3.09 8.21
CA TYR A 92 -20.96 -2.06 8.67
C TYR A 92 -22.28 -2.67 9.17
N ASP A 93 -22.84 -3.61 8.41
CA ASP A 93 -24.10 -4.29 8.75
C ASP A 93 -23.95 -5.17 9.99
N ALA A 94 -22.77 -5.76 10.20
CA ALA A 94 -22.49 -6.59 11.37
C ALA A 94 -22.43 -5.77 12.67
N LYS A 95 -21.84 -4.58 12.64
CA LYS A 95 -21.77 -3.59 13.72
C LYS A 95 -21.22 -2.29 13.15
N HIS A 96 -21.77 -1.15 13.52
CA HIS A 96 -21.16 0.14 13.23
C HIS A 96 -21.42 1.16 14.32
N GLN A 97 -20.54 2.13 14.44
CA GLN A 97 -20.70 3.29 15.29
C GLN A 97 -19.89 4.46 14.74
N VAL A 98 -20.44 5.67 14.78
CA VAL A 98 -19.67 6.90 14.58
C VAL A 98 -19.13 7.34 15.94
N VAL A 99 -17.81 7.44 16.05
CA VAL A 99 -17.11 7.87 17.26
C VAL A 99 -16.53 9.25 17.03
N MET A 100 -16.88 10.20 17.90
CA MET A 100 -16.35 11.56 17.87
C MET A 100 -14.94 11.60 18.45
N GLU A 101 -14.01 12.21 17.71
CA GLU A 101 -12.63 12.49 18.14
C GLU A 101 -12.49 14.01 18.36
N GLY A 102 -13.04 14.51 19.47
CA GLY A 102 -13.17 15.95 19.71
C GLY A 102 -14.41 16.55 19.04
N THR A 103 -14.38 17.84 18.73
CA THR A 103 -15.55 18.59 18.24
C THR A 103 -15.74 18.57 16.73
N ASP A 104 -14.65 18.39 15.98
CA ASP A 104 -14.62 18.62 14.53
C ASP A 104 -14.09 17.42 13.74
N LYS A 105 -13.93 16.27 14.40
CA LYS A 105 -13.48 15.03 13.77
C LYS A 105 -14.31 13.85 14.27
N ALA A 106 -14.62 12.91 13.39
CA ALA A 106 -15.28 11.66 13.72
C ALA A 106 -14.68 10.52 12.90
N VAL A 107 -14.77 9.31 13.44
CA VAL A 107 -14.32 8.08 12.78
C VAL A 107 -15.46 7.08 12.79
N LEU A 108 -15.73 6.48 11.62
CA LEU A 108 -16.63 5.36 11.51
C LEU A 108 -15.90 4.09 11.98
N ILE A 109 -16.45 3.41 12.98
CA ILE A 109 -16.01 2.10 13.44
C ILE A 109 -16.96 1.05 12.86
N ILE A 110 -16.43 -0.01 12.24
CA ILE A 110 -17.23 -1.09 11.62
C ILE A 110 -16.76 -2.48 12.03
N GLY A 111 -17.67 -3.44 11.96
CA GLY A 111 -17.41 -4.84 12.22
C GLY A 111 -17.29 -5.19 13.70
N ARG A 112 -17.26 -6.50 13.98
CA ARG A 112 -17.20 -7.03 15.35
C ARG A 112 -15.85 -6.81 16.04
N GLU A 113 -14.82 -6.52 15.26
CA GLU A 113 -13.46 -6.24 15.71
C GLU A 113 -13.21 -4.74 15.93
N ASP A 114 -14.27 -3.92 15.89
CA ASP A 114 -14.19 -2.46 16.08
C ASP A 114 -13.16 -1.80 15.16
N TRP A 115 -13.21 -2.18 13.88
CA TRP A 115 -12.24 -1.73 12.88
C TRP A 115 -12.48 -0.26 12.50
N PRO A 116 -11.51 0.65 12.69
CA PRO A 116 -11.65 2.04 12.29
C PRO A 116 -11.58 2.19 10.77
N PHE A 117 -12.64 2.73 10.17
CA PHE A 117 -12.68 3.06 8.75
C PHE A 117 -11.59 4.10 8.43
N PRO A 118 -10.79 3.90 7.37
CA PRO A 118 -9.55 4.65 7.19
C PRO A 118 -9.77 6.09 6.73
N ILE A 119 -10.95 6.44 6.23
CA ILE A 119 -11.26 7.80 5.80
C ILE A 119 -12.06 8.49 6.92
N PRO A 120 -11.43 9.37 7.72
CA PRO A 120 -12.14 10.04 8.80
C PRO A 120 -13.12 11.08 8.26
N LEU A 121 -14.05 11.52 9.11
CA LEU A 121 -14.91 12.66 8.85
C LEU A 121 -14.40 13.89 9.57
N VAL A 122 -14.49 15.03 8.91
CA VAL A 122 -14.13 16.34 9.46
C VAL A 122 -15.28 17.32 9.32
N ARG A 123 -15.44 18.17 10.33
CA ARG A 123 -16.40 19.28 10.30
C ARG A 123 -15.70 20.53 9.78
N LYS A 124 -16.22 21.09 8.68
CA LYS A 124 -15.77 22.36 8.13
C LYS A 124 -16.97 23.20 7.73
N ASP A 125 -16.94 24.49 8.06
CA ASP A 125 -18.01 25.44 7.72
C ASP A 125 -19.39 24.95 8.21
N SER A 126 -19.44 24.39 9.42
CA SER A 126 -20.63 23.80 10.05
C SER A 126 -21.24 22.58 9.34
N THR A 127 -20.49 21.95 8.43
CA THR A 127 -20.92 20.74 7.72
C THR A 127 -19.88 19.64 7.83
N TRP A 128 -20.32 18.39 7.71
CA TRP A 128 -19.48 17.20 7.76
C TRP A 128 -19.16 16.69 6.36
N ARG A 129 -17.95 16.17 6.20
CA ARG A 129 -17.50 15.51 4.97
C ARG A 129 -16.36 14.55 5.29
N PHE A 130 -16.12 13.59 4.42
CA PHE A 130 -14.95 12.71 4.52
C PHE A 130 -13.67 13.48 4.18
N ASP A 131 -12.63 13.32 5.01
CA ASP A 131 -11.28 13.77 4.68
C ASP A 131 -10.56 12.70 3.86
N THR A 132 -10.82 12.75 2.56
CA THR A 132 -10.28 11.80 1.59
C THR A 132 -8.76 11.93 1.44
N ALA A 133 -8.18 13.09 1.72
CA ALA A 133 -6.72 13.27 1.70
C ALA A 133 -6.08 12.49 2.84
N ALA A 134 -6.56 12.69 4.07
CA ALA A 134 -6.12 11.91 5.23
C ALA A 134 -6.38 10.42 5.04
N GLY A 135 -7.53 10.05 4.47
CA GLY A 135 -7.88 8.66 4.20
C GLY A 135 -6.93 7.97 3.21
N ARG A 136 -6.45 8.68 2.19
CA ARG A 136 -5.46 8.13 1.25
C ARG A 136 -4.14 7.79 1.95
N GLU A 137 -3.66 8.68 2.81
CA GLU A 137 -2.43 8.47 3.58
C GLU A 137 -2.58 7.28 4.52
N GLU A 138 -3.70 7.19 5.23
CA GLU A 138 -3.99 6.06 6.13
C GLU A 138 -4.05 4.72 5.39
N ILE A 139 -4.71 4.67 4.22
CA ILE A 139 -4.74 3.45 3.39
C ILE A 139 -3.32 3.05 2.96
N LEU A 140 -2.50 4.02 2.56
CA LEU A 140 -1.10 3.79 2.21
C LEU A 140 -0.32 3.24 3.41
N TYR A 141 -0.44 3.83 4.60
CA TYR A 141 0.25 3.39 5.81
C TYR A 141 -0.17 1.98 6.24
N ARG A 142 -1.46 1.65 6.16
CA ARG A 142 -1.94 0.29 6.42
C ARG A 142 -1.40 -0.73 5.43
N ARG A 143 -1.27 -0.35 4.15
CA ARG A 143 -0.63 -1.22 3.13
C ARG A 143 0.83 -1.46 3.48
N ILE A 144 1.59 -0.40 3.74
CA ILE A 144 3.02 -0.47 4.12
C ILE A 144 3.19 -1.36 5.35
N GLY A 145 2.44 -1.12 6.41
CA GLY A 145 2.55 -1.89 7.65
C GLY A 145 2.23 -3.37 7.46
N ARG A 146 1.21 -3.70 6.64
CA ARG A 146 0.90 -5.09 6.30
C ARG A 146 2.03 -5.75 5.50
N SER A 147 2.55 -5.06 4.48
CA SER A 147 3.65 -5.56 3.66
C SER A 147 4.93 -5.77 4.47
N GLU A 148 5.25 -4.87 5.40
CA GLU A 148 6.38 -5.00 6.32
C GLU A 148 6.21 -6.17 7.28
N LEU A 149 5.02 -6.34 7.87
CA LEU A 149 4.74 -7.49 8.71
C LEU A 149 4.87 -8.81 7.92
N SER A 150 4.35 -8.86 6.70
CA SER A 150 4.51 -10.01 5.80
C SER A 150 5.98 -10.27 5.47
N ALA A 151 6.80 -9.23 5.27
CA ALA A 151 8.23 -9.37 4.99
C ALA A 151 9.01 -9.93 6.20
N ILE A 152 8.65 -9.51 7.41
CA ILE A 152 9.21 -10.06 8.65
C ILE A 152 8.85 -11.55 8.77
N GLN A 153 7.58 -11.91 8.56
CA GLN A 153 7.14 -13.31 8.60
C GLN A 153 7.84 -14.15 7.51
N ALA A 154 8.03 -13.63 6.30
CA ALA A 154 8.77 -14.30 5.25
C ALA A 154 10.26 -14.51 5.61
N CYS A 155 10.87 -13.55 6.31
CA CYS A 155 12.24 -13.70 6.83
C CYS A 155 12.34 -14.83 7.87
N LEU A 156 11.36 -14.94 8.77
CA LEU A 156 11.31 -16.01 9.78
C LEU A 156 11.06 -17.38 9.13
N ALA A 157 10.05 -17.48 8.25
CA ALA A 157 9.76 -18.70 7.51
C ALA A 157 10.94 -19.16 6.64
N TYR A 158 11.74 -18.23 6.11
CA TYR A 158 12.99 -18.56 5.41
C TYR A 158 14.01 -19.25 6.33
N VAL A 159 14.11 -18.84 7.61
CA VAL A 159 15.01 -19.49 8.57
C VAL A 159 14.55 -20.91 8.86
N ASP A 160 13.25 -21.10 9.13
CA ASP A 160 12.67 -22.42 9.40
C ASP A 160 12.86 -23.35 8.21
N ALA A 161 12.56 -22.87 6.99
CA ALA A 161 12.72 -23.64 5.76
C ALA A 161 14.17 -24.03 5.48
N GLN A 162 15.14 -23.18 5.81
CA GLN A 162 16.56 -23.52 5.66
C GLN A 162 17.00 -24.62 6.63
N GLN A 163 16.53 -24.56 7.88
CA GLN A 163 16.81 -25.59 8.87
C GLN A 163 16.24 -26.94 8.41
N GLU A 164 14.98 -26.95 7.99
CA GLU A 164 14.33 -28.14 7.48
C GLU A 164 15.02 -28.70 6.21
N TYR A 165 15.41 -27.83 5.27
CA TYR A 165 16.13 -28.27 4.06
C TYR A 165 17.46 -28.97 4.41
N ALA A 166 18.21 -28.42 5.37
CA ALA A 166 19.47 -28.99 5.82
C ALA A 166 19.30 -30.31 6.59
N GLU A 167 18.20 -30.45 7.34
CA GLU A 167 17.83 -31.68 8.06
C GLU A 167 17.38 -32.80 7.10
N ARG A 168 16.58 -32.47 6.09
CA ARG A 168 16.13 -33.42 5.06
C ARG A 168 17.29 -33.95 4.20
N GLY A 169 18.43 -33.27 4.17
CA GLY A 169 19.64 -33.74 3.51
C GLY A 169 19.56 -33.82 1.99
N ALA A 170 18.63 -33.10 1.35
CA ALA A 170 18.42 -33.13 -0.11
C ALA A 170 19.68 -32.75 -0.91
N ALA A 171 20.53 -31.88 -0.36
CA ALA A 171 21.85 -31.52 -0.90
C ALA A 171 23.04 -32.08 -0.08
N GLY A 172 22.76 -33.03 0.83
CA GLY A 172 23.65 -33.53 1.87
C GLY A 172 23.28 -32.97 3.25
N ASN A 173 23.48 -33.77 4.30
CA ASN A 173 23.14 -33.38 5.68
C ASN A 173 23.87 -32.10 6.09
N GLY A 174 23.13 -31.15 6.67
CA GLY A 174 23.67 -29.87 7.12
C GLY A 174 24.00 -28.89 5.99
N VAL A 175 23.57 -29.15 4.75
CA VAL A 175 23.75 -28.24 3.62
C VAL A 175 22.49 -27.39 3.43
N TYR A 176 22.64 -26.06 3.51
CA TYR A 176 21.57 -25.10 3.29
C TYR A 176 21.33 -24.82 1.79
N ALA A 177 20.12 -24.38 1.46
CA ALA A 177 19.75 -24.00 0.11
C ALA A 177 20.33 -22.62 -0.27
N GLN A 178 20.86 -22.51 -1.49
CA GLN A 178 21.45 -21.26 -2.00
C GLN A 178 20.43 -20.39 -2.75
N ARG A 179 19.18 -20.85 -2.89
CA ARG A 179 18.10 -20.17 -3.62
C ARG A 179 16.75 -20.45 -2.96
N ILE A 180 15.82 -19.53 -3.15
CA ILE A 180 14.45 -19.67 -2.65
C ILE A 180 13.67 -20.63 -3.54
N VAL A 181 13.63 -20.39 -4.85
CA VAL A 181 12.92 -21.24 -5.82
C VAL A 181 13.91 -22.18 -6.50
N SER A 182 13.59 -23.48 -6.52
CA SER A 182 14.40 -24.50 -7.17
C SER A 182 14.41 -24.34 -8.69
N GLN A 183 15.47 -24.84 -9.33
CA GLN A 183 15.47 -25.00 -10.78
C GLN A 183 14.39 -26.02 -11.22
N PRO A 184 13.84 -25.89 -12.45
CA PRO A 184 12.88 -26.86 -12.97
C PRO A 184 13.38 -28.29 -12.84
N GLY A 185 12.57 -29.16 -12.22
CA GLY A 185 12.89 -30.58 -11.99
C GLY A 185 13.96 -30.85 -10.92
N LYS A 186 14.40 -29.83 -10.18
CA LYS A 186 15.37 -29.98 -9.09
C LYS A 186 14.76 -29.60 -7.74
N LYS A 187 15.43 -30.04 -6.66
CA LYS A 187 15.13 -29.70 -5.26
C LYS A 187 16.32 -28.99 -4.63
N ASP A 188 16.83 -27.98 -5.33
CA ASP A 188 18.04 -27.24 -4.97
C ASP A 188 17.77 -25.82 -4.45
N GLY A 189 16.51 -25.52 -4.16
CA GLY A 189 16.01 -24.36 -3.42
C GLY A 189 15.03 -24.76 -2.33
N LEU A 190 14.45 -23.78 -1.65
CA LEU A 190 13.49 -23.99 -0.55
C LEU A 190 12.04 -24.25 -1.00
N TYR A 191 11.75 -23.98 -2.27
CA TYR A 191 10.47 -24.22 -2.90
C TYR A 191 10.61 -25.02 -4.20
N TRP A 192 9.69 -25.95 -4.41
CA TRP A 192 9.42 -26.63 -5.68
C TRP A 192 7.94 -27.05 -5.73
N PRO A 193 7.32 -27.16 -6.92
CA PRO A 193 5.97 -27.69 -7.03
C PRO A 193 5.94 -29.16 -6.59
N ALA A 194 5.23 -29.44 -5.51
CA ALA A 194 5.07 -30.79 -4.98
C ALA A 194 4.14 -31.61 -5.88
N GLN A 195 4.46 -32.89 -6.09
CA GLN A 195 3.58 -33.83 -6.79
C GLN A 195 2.74 -34.68 -5.81
N SER A 196 3.14 -34.72 -4.54
CA SER A 196 2.45 -35.39 -3.43
C SER A 196 2.84 -34.70 -2.11
N SER A 197 2.12 -34.99 -1.02
CA SER A 197 2.43 -34.47 0.32
C SER A 197 3.80 -34.92 0.84
N GLU A 198 4.26 -36.11 0.45
CA GLU A 198 5.60 -36.62 0.77
C GLU A 198 6.71 -35.87 0.02
N ASP A 199 6.35 -35.08 -1.00
CA ASP A 199 7.26 -34.25 -1.81
C ASP A 199 7.08 -32.75 -1.55
N GLU A 200 6.49 -32.38 -0.41
CA GLU A 200 6.27 -30.97 -0.08
C GLU A 200 7.60 -30.25 0.18
N SER A 201 7.78 -29.08 -0.45
CA SER A 201 8.96 -28.23 -0.24
C SER A 201 8.89 -27.50 1.11
N PRO A 202 10.03 -27.19 1.76
CA PRO A 202 10.05 -26.52 3.07
C PRO A 202 9.25 -25.20 3.17
N LEU A 203 9.20 -24.39 2.12
CA LEU A 203 8.37 -23.15 2.12
C LEU A 203 6.89 -23.39 1.74
N GLY A 204 6.52 -24.62 1.42
CA GLY A 204 5.15 -25.02 1.07
C GLY A 204 4.51 -24.22 -0.08
N GLU A 205 3.18 -24.31 -0.20
CA GLU A 205 2.39 -23.57 -1.19
C GLU A 205 2.38 -22.03 -0.97
N LEU A 206 2.78 -21.54 0.21
CA LEU A 206 2.89 -20.10 0.47
C LEU A 206 3.92 -19.44 -0.47
N ALA A 207 5.01 -20.14 -0.81
CA ALA A 207 5.94 -19.74 -1.87
C ALA A 207 5.45 -20.04 -3.29
N ALA A 208 4.41 -20.87 -3.47
CA ALA A 208 3.80 -21.12 -4.77
C ALA A 208 3.11 -19.87 -5.32
N SER A 209 2.54 -19.02 -4.47
CA SER A 209 2.00 -17.72 -4.89
C SER A 209 3.10 -16.81 -5.47
N ALA A 210 4.27 -16.73 -4.84
CA ALA A 210 5.45 -16.05 -5.39
C ALA A 210 5.96 -16.68 -6.70
N ALA A 211 5.95 -18.02 -6.80
CA ALA A 211 6.32 -18.74 -8.03
C ALA A 211 5.32 -18.55 -9.18
N THR A 212 4.02 -18.49 -8.86
CA THR A 212 2.90 -18.29 -9.80
C THR A 212 2.81 -16.82 -10.24
N GLU A 213 3.16 -15.88 -9.35
CA GLU A 213 3.38 -14.45 -9.65
C GLU A 213 4.68 -14.18 -10.45
N GLY A 214 5.42 -15.22 -10.84
CA GLY A 214 6.43 -15.12 -11.88
C GLY A 214 7.89 -15.17 -11.45
N TYR A 215 8.24 -15.87 -10.36
CA TYR A 215 9.63 -16.33 -10.16
C TYR A 215 10.01 -17.42 -11.18
N ARG A 216 10.01 -17.07 -12.48
CA ARG A 216 10.64 -17.84 -13.54
C ARG A 216 12.11 -17.45 -13.59
N VAL A 217 13.00 -18.44 -13.54
CA VAL A 217 14.42 -18.25 -13.84
C VAL A 217 14.54 -17.58 -15.21
N GLY A 218 14.90 -16.30 -15.26
CA GLY A 218 15.09 -15.54 -16.50
C GLY A 218 14.06 -14.44 -16.82
N GLN A 219 13.06 -14.16 -15.97
CA GLN A 219 12.19 -12.97 -16.11
C GLN A 219 12.29 -11.99 -14.93
N GLN A 220 11.79 -10.77 -15.14
CA GLN A 220 11.83 -9.62 -14.24
C GLN A 220 11.31 -10.00 -12.85
N ARG A 221 12.06 -9.65 -11.79
CA ARG A 221 11.74 -10.04 -10.41
C ARG A 221 10.36 -9.49 -10.02
N THR A 222 9.44 -10.37 -9.62
CA THR A 222 8.17 -9.96 -9.01
C THR A 222 8.32 -9.87 -7.49
N PRO A 223 7.89 -8.78 -6.85
CA PRO A 223 7.95 -8.66 -5.40
C PRO A 223 6.86 -9.50 -4.74
N TYR A 224 7.21 -10.25 -3.69
CA TYR A 224 6.25 -11.01 -2.90
C TYR A 224 5.76 -10.15 -1.73
N HIS A 225 4.44 -9.92 -1.65
CA HIS A 225 3.82 -8.96 -0.73
C HIS A 225 4.45 -7.56 -0.73
N GLY A 226 4.95 -7.12 -1.90
CA GLY A 226 5.57 -5.80 -2.06
C GLY A 226 7.06 -5.75 -1.70
N TYR A 227 7.70 -6.90 -1.49
CA TYR A 227 9.12 -7.00 -1.12
C TYR A 227 9.92 -7.91 -2.06
N TYR A 228 11.19 -7.54 -2.27
CA TYR A 228 12.20 -8.38 -2.92
C TYR A 228 13.07 -9.06 -1.88
N TYR A 229 13.43 -10.31 -2.16
CA TYR A 229 14.22 -11.14 -1.26
C TYR A 229 15.49 -11.61 -1.97
N LYS A 230 16.62 -11.56 -1.26
CA LYS A 230 17.92 -11.97 -1.80
C LYS A 230 18.72 -12.73 -0.77
N VAL A 231 19.08 -13.96 -1.11
CA VAL A 231 19.98 -14.80 -0.30
C VAL A 231 21.37 -14.17 -0.26
N LEU A 232 21.95 -14.12 0.94
CA LEU A 232 23.30 -13.67 1.21
C LEU A 232 24.14 -14.87 1.62
N THR A 233 25.30 -15.01 0.99
CA THR A 233 26.15 -16.20 1.10
C THR A 233 27.34 -16.01 2.04
N ARG A 234 27.36 -14.93 2.81
CA ARG A 234 28.41 -14.59 3.77
C ARG A 234 27.93 -13.61 4.83
N GLN A 235 28.68 -13.48 5.91
CA GLN A 235 28.55 -12.42 6.91
C GLN A 235 29.79 -11.53 6.98
N GLY A 236 29.59 -10.28 7.40
CA GLY A 236 30.65 -9.28 7.57
C GLY A 236 31.12 -9.15 9.03
N PRO A 237 32.09 -8.26 9.29
CA PRO A 237 32.74 -8.13 10.59
C PRO A 237 31.82 -7.64 11.73
N ASN A 238 30.71 -6.97 11.41
CA ASN A 238 29.75 -6.50 12.43
C ASN A 238 28.78 -7.59 12.88
N ALA A 239 28.76 -8.74 12.20
CA ALA A 239 27.95 -9.88 12.61
C ALA A 239 28.59 -10.62 13.79
N SER A 240 27.75 -11.22 14.65
CA SER A 240 28.24 -12.16 15.66
C SER A 240 28.99 -13.33 14.99
N GLY A 241 30.21 -13.61 15.44
CA GLY A 241 31.12 -14.57 14.80
C GLY A 241 32.07 -13.97 13.75
N GLY A 242 31.97 -12.67 13.44
CA GLY A 242 32.88 -11.97 12.53
C GLY A 242 32.65 -12.28 11.05
N ALA A 243 33.58 -11.86 10.18
CA ALA A 243 33.46 -12.08 8.74
C ALA A 243 33.67 -13.56 8.39
N LEU A 244 32.73 -14.15 7.63
CA LEU A 244 32.74 -15.56 7.25
C LEU A 244 31.98 -15.79 5.94
N ASP A 245 32.56 -16.57 5.04
CA ASP A 245 31.84 -17.11 3.88
C ASP A 245 31.06 -18.36 4.27
N TYR A 246 29.77 -18.40 3.93
CA TYR A 246 28.92 -19.55 4.25
C TYR A 246 29.09 -20.71 3.27
N VAL A 247 29.62 -20.44 2.07
CA VAL A 247 29.76 -21.44 1.00
C VAL A 247 31.19 -21.95 0.95
N VAL A 248 31.36 -23.24 1.24
CA VAL A 248 32.65 -23.95 1.21
C VAL A 248 32.57 -25.09 0.20
N ARG A 249 33.50 -25.12 -0.76
CA ARG A 249 33.51 -26.12 -1.85
C ARG A 249 32.15 -26.24 -2.58
N GLY A 250 31.50 -25.09 -2.79
CA GLY A 250 30.21 -25.00 -3.47
C GLY A 250 28.99 -25.42 -2.63
N ARG A 251 29.16 -25.77 -1.35
CA ARG A 251 28.08 -26.14 -0.43
C ARG A 251 27.92 -25.07 0.64
N MET A 252 26.68 -24.62 0.88
CA MET A 252 26.39 -23.64 1.92
C MET A 252 26.27 -24.36 3.26
N ILE A 253 27.34 -24.33 4.06
CA ILE A 253 27.45 -25.07 5.33
C ILE A 253 27.84 -24.18 6.51
N GLY A 254 28.35 -22.97 6.27
CA GLY A 254 28.77 -22.03 7.31
C GLY A 254 27.63 -21.17 7.87
N GLY A 255 26.41 -21.40 7.42
CA GLY A 255 25.22 -20.61 7.76
C GLY A 255 24.48 -20.12 6.51
N PHE A 256 23.54 -19.21 6.72
CA PHE A 256 22.79 -18.54 5.65
C PHE A 256 22.33 -17.17 6.13
N ALA A 257 21.95 -16.31 5.18
CA ALA A 257 21.29 -15.05 5.47
C ALA A 257 20.42 -14.57 4.31
N LEU A 258 19.57 -13.59 4.58
CA LEU A 258 18.65 -12.99 3.64
C LEU A 258 18.61 -11.47 3.86
N VAL A 259 18.47 -10.72 2.77
CA VAL A 259 17.98 -9.34 2.79
C VAL A 259 16.62 -9.27 2.11
N ALA A 260 15.68 -8.56 2.74
CA ALA A 260 14.40 -8.20 2.16
C ALA A 260 14.28 -6.68 2.04
N TYR A 261 13.81 -6.16 0.92
CA TYR A 261 13.66 -4.71 0.71
C TYR A 261 12.40 -4.41 -0.11
N PRO A 262 11.76 -3.25 0.11
CA PRO A 262 10.53 -2.89 -0.60
C PRO A 262 10.78 -2.78 -2.09
N ALA A 263 9.80 -3.22 -2.87
CA ALA A 263 9.74 -3.01 -4.30
C ALA A 263 9.76 -1.51 -4.65
N GLU A 264 9.03 -0.71 -3.88
CA GLU A 264 8.95 0.73 -4.03
C GLU A 264 8.92 1.42 -2.66
N TYR A 265 9.94 2.26 -2.42
CA TYR A 265 10.12 2.96 -1.16
C TYR A 265 8.94 3.91 -0.87
N ARG A 266 8.40 3.83 0.36
CA ARG A 266 7.19 4.55 0.83
C ARG A 266 5.91 4.24 0.04
N ASN A 267 5.90 3.17 -0.74
CA ASN A 267 4.69 2.69 -1.40
C ASN A 267 4.36 1.24 -1.00
N SER A 268 5.32 0.34 -1.21
CA SER A 268 5.21 -1.07 -0.80
C SER A 268 5.88 -1.34 0.55
N GLY A 269 6.73 -0.43 1.02
CA GLY A 269 7.38 -0.50 2.32
C GLY A 269 8.43 0.59 2.52
N VAL A 270 8.91 0.75 3.75
CA VAL A 270 9.97 1.69 4.14
C VAL A 270 11.21 0.93 4.58
N MET A 271 11.05 -0.09 5.41
CA MET A 271 12.16 -0.80 6.05
C MET A 271 12.82 -1.81 5.12
N THR A 272 14.15 -1.91 5.20
CA THR A 272 14.91 -3.07 4.70
C THR A 272 15.18 -4.00 5.86
N PHE A 273 15.01 -5.31 5.64
CA PHE A 273 15.20 -6.34 6.66
C PHE A 273 16.43 -7.21 6.38
N LEU A 274 17.12 -7.63 7.43
CA LEU A 274 18.21 -8.60 7.41
C LEU A 274 17.95 -9.71 8.42
N VAL A 275 18.19 -10.96 8.03
CA VAL A 275 18.15 -12.11 8.93
C VAL A 275 19.29 -13.07 8.58
N ASN A 276 19.83 -13.75 9.58
CA ASN A 276 20.77 -14.86 9.40
C ASN A 276 20.25 -16.12 10.09
N HIS A 277 21.04 -17.19 10.04
CA HIS A 277 20.77 -18.48 10.68
C HIS A 277 20.44 -18.44 12.18
N GLN A 278 20.67 -17.33 12.88
CA GLN A 278 20.30 -17.13 14.28
C GLN A 278 18.82 -16.71 14.47
N GLY A 279 18.09 -16.44 13.38
CA GLY A 279 16.65 -16.12 13.44
C GLY A 279 16.31 -14.68 13.85
N ASN A 280 17.31 -13.82 14.09
CA ASN A 280 17.07 -12.44 14.49
C ASN A 280 16.85 -11.53 13.27
N VAL A 281 15.67 -10.92 13.17
CA VAL A 281 15.34 -9.97 12.10
C VAL A 281 15.74 -8.55 12.51
N TYR A 282 16.60 -7.94 11.71
CA TYR A 282 17.00 -6.55 11.82
C TYR A 282 16.32 -5.71 10.76
N GLU A 283 16.07 -4.45 11.06
CA GLU A 283 15.46 -3.47 10.16
C GLU A 283 16.28 -2.17 10.08
N LYS A 284 16.21 -1.52 8.91
CA LYS A 284 16.76 -0.19 8.68
C LYS A 284 16.05 0.51 7.52
N ASP A 285 15.67 1.76 7.70
CA ASP A 285 15.28 2.65 6.58
C ASP A 285 16.54 3.08 5.82
N LEU A 286 16.67 2.67 4.55
CA LEU A 286 17.77 3.03 3.65
C LEU A 286 17.44 4.25 2.76
N GLY A 287 16.27 4.84 2.95
CA GLY A 287 15.78 6.03 2.26
C GLY A 287 15.35 5.76 0.81
N PRO A 288 15.19 6.84 0.01
CA PRO A 288 14.75 6.74 -1.39
C PRO A 288 15.62 5.86 -2.29
N ASN A 289 16.86 5.58 -1.89
CA ASN A 289 17.80 4.73 -2.63
C ASN A 289 17.75 3.25 -2.21
N THR A 290 16.75 2.84 -1.43
CA THR A 290 16.65 1.49 -0.86
C THR A 290 16.91 0.38 -1.87
N ALA A 291 16.23 0.38 -3.03
CA ALA A 291 16.40 -0.66 -4.05
C ALA A 291 17.86 -0.78 -4.54
N ARG A 292 18.52 0.36 -4.80
CA ARG A 292 19.92 0.40 -5.26
C ARG A 292 20.89 -0.07 -4.17
N ILE A 293 20.70 0.40 -2.93
CA ILE A 293 21.57 0.04 -1.80
C ILE A 293 21.40 -1.44 -1.48
N ALA A 294 20.16 -1.92 -1.34
CA ALA A 294 19.85 -3.31 -1.04
C ALA A 294 20.31 -4.28 -2.14
N ALA A 295 20.29 -3.87 -3.42
CA ALA A 295 20.89 -4.64 -4.50
C ALA A 295 22.40 -4.86 -4.30
N GLY A 296 23.11 -3.87 -3.74
CA GLY A 296 24.54 -3.93 -3.42
C GLY A 296 24.90 -4.64 -2.10
N ILE A 297 23.93 -4.94 -1.23
CA ILE A 297 24.19 -5.70 0.01
C ILE A 297 24.59 -7.13 -0.35
N THR A 298 25.82 -7.53 -0.03
CA THR A 298 26.31 -8.88 -0.40
C THR A 298 26.66 -9.75 0.81
N ALA A 299 26.54 -9.21 2.03
CA ALA A 299 26.85 -9.90 3.27
C ALA A 299 25.84 -9.50 4.36
N PHE A 300 25.52 -10.42 5.26
CA PHE A 300 24.84 -10.08 6.50
C PHE A 300 25.81 -9.32 7.41
N ASN A 301 25.58 -8.02 7.59
CA ASN A 301 26.51 -7.15 8.32
C ASN A 301 25.75 -6.01 9.05
N PRO A 302 24.82 -6.32 9.96
CA PRO A 302 24.12 -5.30 10.72
C PRO A 302 25.12 -4.56 11.62
N ASP A 303 25.38 -3.29 11.33
CA ASP A 303 26.10 -2.38 12.22
C ASP A 303 25.18 -1.79 13.30
N ASN A 304 25.70 -0.86 14.10
CA ASN A 304 24.97 -0.21 15.20
C ASN A 304 23.77 0.67 14.76
N THR A 305 23.58 0.88 13.46
CA THR A 305 22.43 1.62 12.92
C THR A 305 21.26 0.73 12.53
N TRP A 306 21.44 -0.59 12.56
CA TRP A 306 20.37 -1.56 12.41
C TRP A 306 19.70 -1.83 13.76
N ARG A 307 18.38 -1.97 13.78
CA ARG A 307 17.62 -2.29 14.98
C ARG A 307 16.94 -3.63 14.83
N ARG A 308 16.64 -4.33 15.92
CA ARG A 308 15.81 -5.54 15.85
C ARG A 308 14.35 -5.16 15.60
N ALA A 309 13.70 -5.85 14.68
CA ALA A 309 12.31 -5.57 14.30
C ALA A 309 11.32 -5.81 15.47
N THR A 310 11.64 -6.72 16.39
CA THR A 310 10.84 -6.97 17.61
C THR A 310 10.86 -5.80 18.60
N ASP A 311 11.90 -4.97 18.57
CA ASP A 311 12.07 -3.85 19.50
C ASP A 311 11.30 -2.61 19.00
N ALA A 312 10.91 -2.59 17.72
CA ALA A 312 10.09 -1.54 17.11
C ALA A 312 8.58 -1.72 17.33
N ALA A 313 8.13 -2.93 17.69
CA ALA A 313 6.73 -3.26 17.97
C ALA A 313 6.27 -2.89 19.40
N GLN A 314 7.16 -2.33 20.24
CA GLN A 314 6.78 -1.76 21.53
C GLN A 314 6.20 -0.36 21.28
N PRO A 315 4.88 -0.12 21.46
CA PRO A 315 4.37 1.24 21.49
C PRO A 315 5.13 1.99 22.59
N SER A 316 5.62 3.18 22.25
CA SER A 316 6.17 4.10 23.24
C SER A 316 5.09 4.35 24.29
N THR A 317 5.19 3.67 25.42
CA THR A 317 4.48 4.01 26.65
C THR A 317 5.14 5.25 27.23
N GLY A 318 5.03 6.35 26.49
CA GLY A 318 5.41 7.69 26.92
C GLY A 318 4.21 8.39 27.52
N ALA A 319 3.72 7.87 28.63
CA ALA A 319 2.89 8.66 29.55
C ALA A 319 3.83 9.53 30.38
N LYS A 320 3.81 10.84 30.15
CA LYS A 320 3.83 11.89 31.17
C LYS A 320 3.19 13.15 30.59
#